data_AF-A0ABD4KV53-F1
#
_entry.id   AF-A0ABD4KV53-F1
#
_cell.length_a   1.000
_cell.length_b   1.000
_cell.length_c   1.000
_cell.angle_alpha   90.00
_cell.angle_beta   90.00
_cell.angle_gamma   90.00
#
_symmetry.space_group_name_H-M   'P 1'
#
loop_
_entity.id
_entity.type
_entity.pdbx_description
1 polymer ?
#
loop_
_entity_poly.entity_id
_entity_poly.type
_entity_poly.pdbx_seq_one_letter_code
_entity_poly.pdbx_strand_id
1 'polypeptide(L)'
;EQIRNVAKRNIYQGWLECLNCVVELIDNDEAYKEQVRVTISKIIENYIKEPSEIRNKIAHGQWVSALNSSNTSYMEETSNKIAALTCVDLIKYKISLTSLCSIIEDLIESPNKAHKKFYQRNIDVYFSKQDDMARWTLESKISKLKLKRTR
;
A
#
# COMPACT_ATOMS: atom_id res chain seq x y z
N GLU A 1 19.77 -9.70 0.90
CA GLU A 1 19.33 -11.07 0.54
C GLU A 1 18.13 -11.55 1.36
N GLN A 2 18.13 -11.30 2.68
CA GLN A 2 17.01 -11.60 3.61
C GLN A 2 15.64 -11.12 3.13
N ILE A 3 15.46 -9.81 2.88
CA ILE A 3 14.19 -9.22 2.44
C ILE A 3 13.61 -9.95 1.22
N ARG A 4 14.48 -10.23 0.23
CA ARG A 4 14.09 -10.88 -1.04
C ARG A 4 13.58 -12.30 -0.82
N ASN A 5 14.18 -13.04 0.11
CA ASN A 5 13.78 -14.40 0.43
C ASN A 5 12.43 -14.46 1.15
N VAL A 6 12.17 -13.51 2.05
CA VAL A 6 10.86 -13.37 2.72
C VAL A 6 9.78 -12.95 1.72
N ALA A 7 10.07 -11.94 0.89
CA ALA A 7 9.15 -11.41 -0.12
C ALA A 7 8.68 -12.45 -1.15
N LYS A 8 9.54 -13.43 -1.51
CA LYS A 8 9.18 -14.54 -2.40
C LYS A 8 8.03 -15.39 -1.86
N ARG A 9 7.93 -15.54 -0.53
CA ARG A 9 6.90 -16.33 0.14
C ARG A 9 5.68 -15.48 0.46
N ASN A 10 5.91 -14.26 0.94
CA ASN A 10 4.86 -13.34 1.32
C ASN A 10 5.37 -11.90 1.12
N ILE A 11 4.79 -11.19 0.15
CA ILE A 11 5.21 -9.84 -0.20
C ILE A 11 4.98 -8.85 0.96
N TYR A 12 3.87 -9.00 1.69
CA TYR A 12 3.57 -8.18 2.86
C TYR A 12 4.64 -8.32 3.95
N GLN A 13 5.05 -9.55 4.25
CA GLN A 13 6.15 -9.80 5.20
C GLN A 13 7.49 -9.24 4.69
N GLY A 14 7.75 -9.34 3.39
CA GLY A 14 8.93 -8.72 2.78
C GLY A 14 9.00 -7.21 2.99
N TRP A 15 7.86 -6.52 2.93
CA TRP A 15 7.78 -5.08 3.20
C TRP A 15 7.98 -4.74 4.68
N LEU A 16 7.43 -5.53 5.60
CA LEU A 16 7.68 -5.34 7.04
C LEU A 16 9.16 -5.54 7.39
N GLU A 17 9.79 -6.57 6.82
CA GLU A 17 11.23 -6.79 6.98
C GLU A 17 12.06 -5.64 6.41
N CYS A 18 11.66 -5.10 5.24
CA CYS A 18 12.29 -3.92 4.66
C CYS A 18 12.21 -2.72 5.62
N LEU A 19 11.01 -2.41 6.13
CA LEU A 19 10.80 -1.35 7.12
C LEU A 19 11.69 -1.56 8.35
N ASN A 20 11.77 -2.79 8.86
CA ASN A 20 12.59 -3.09 10.02
C ASN A 20 14.06 -2.79 9.77
N CYS A 21 14.62 -3.20 8.63
CA CYS A 21 16.00 -2.88 8.26
C CYS A 21 16.22 -1.37 8.13
N VAL A 22 15.27 -0.64 7.57
CA VAL A 22 15.38 0.80 7.34
C VAL A 22 15.33 1.59 8.65
N VAL A 23 14.48 1.19 9.59
CA VAL A 23 14.37 1.86 10.90
C VAL A 23 15.64 1.70 11.73
N GLU A 24 16.38 0.59 11.59
CA GLU A 24 17.68 0.43 12.26
C GLU A 24 18.76 1.41 11.77
N LEU A 25 18.58 2.03 10.59
CA LEU A 25 19.52 3.03 10.07
C LEU A 25 19.36 4.39 10.74
N ILE A 26 18.24 4.63 11.40
CA ILE A 26 17.95 5.87 12.13
C ILE A 26 18.82 5.91 13.39
N ASP A 27 19.33 7.10 13.73
CA ASP A 27 20.05 7.36 14.99
C ASP A 27 19.30 6.81 16.23
N ASN A 28 20.00 6.72 17.36
CA ASN A 28 19.55 6.11 18.63
C ASN A 28 18.40 6.87 19.35
N ASP A 29 17.34 7.21 18.63
CA ASP A 29 16.06 7.76 19.09
C ASP A 29 15.00 6.65 18.99
N GLU A 30 14.94 5.78 19.99
CA GLU A 30 14.04 4.62 20.01
C GLU A 30 12.55 5.01 19.96
N ALA A 31 12.19 6.16 20.54
CA ALA A 31 10.82 6.65 20.48
C ALA A 31 10.42 7.01 19.04
N TYR A 32 11.31 7.69 18.31
CA TYR A 32 11.06 8.02 16.90
C TYR A 32 11.08 6.77 16.01
N LYS A 33 12.00 5.83 16.24
CA LYS A 33 12.02 4.54 15.53
C LYS A 33 10.69 3.79 15.66
N GLU A 34 10.16 3.70 16.88
CA GLU A 34 8.87 3.04 17.12
C GLU A 34 7.70 3.78 16.45
N GLN A 35 7.70 5.11 16.50
CA GLN A 35 6.70 5.92 15.79
C GLN A 35 6.71 5.65 14.27
N VAL A 36 7.89 5.56 13.67
CA VAL A 36 8.07 5.24 12.24
C VAL A 36 7.56 3.83 11.95
N ARG A 37 7.94 2.83 12.76
CA ARG A 37 7.46 1.44 12.60
C ARG A 37 5.95 1.35 12.62
N VAL A 38 5.31 1.93 13.63
CA VAL A 38 3.85 1.86 13.79
C VAL A 38 3.15 2.55 12.62
N THR A 39 3.59 3.74 12.26
CA THR A 39 2.98 4.53 11.18
C THR A 39 3.06 3.80 9.84
N ILE A 40 4.24 3.34 9.46
CA ILE A 40 4.45 2.72 8.14
C ILE A 40 3.88 1.31 8.10
N SER A 41 3.92 0.55 9.20
CA SER A 41 3.30 -0.79 9.24
C SER A 41 1.80 -0.72 8.96
N LYS A 42 1.10 0.30 9.47
CA LYS A 42 -0.32 0.54 9.14
C LYS A 42 -0.53 0.83 7.66
N ILE A 43 0.37 1.60 7.03
CA ILE A 43 0.31 1.87 5.58
C ILE A 43 0.53 0.58 4.78
N ILE A 44 1.53 -0.21 5.15
CA ILE A 44 1.82 -1.51 4.52
C ILE A 44 0.63 -2.46 4.66
N GLU A 45 0.01 -2.54 5.84
CA GLU A 45 -1.17 -3.38 6.06
C GLU A 45 -2.33 -2.98 5.15
N ASN A 46 -2.65 -1.69 5.09
CA ASN A 46 -3.79 -1.20 4.30
C ASN A 46 -3.59 -1.31 2.78
N TYR A 47 -2.37 -1.13 2.28
CA TYR A 47 -2.13 -0.96 0.84
C TYR A 47 -1.26 -2.03 0.20
N ILE A 48 -0.72 -2.98 0.97
CA ILE A 48 0.05 -4.10 0.43
C ILE A 48 -0.61 -5.44 0.75
N LYS A 49 -1.06 -5.67 1.99
CA LYS A 49 -1.62 -6.97 2.38
C LYS A 49 -2.82 -7.36 1.54
N GLU A 50 -3.93 -6.65 1.68
CA GLU A 50 -5.17 -6.94 0.98
C GLU A 50 -5.01 -6.87 -0.56
N PRO A 51 -4.38 -5.84 -1.15
CA PRO A 51 -4.18 -5.78 -2.60
C PRO A 51 -3.34 -6.96 -3.14
N SER A 52 -2.34 -7.43 -2.38
CA SER A 52 -1.54 -8.59 -2.79
C SER A 52 -2.32 -9.89 -2.78
N GLU A 53 -3.19 -10.08 -1.80
CA GLU A 53 -4.07 -11.24 -1.68
C GLU A 53 -5.07 -11.27 -2.85
N ILE A 54 -5.73 -10.15 -3.11
CA ILE A 54 -6.66 -10.01 -4.25
C ILE A 54 -5.94 -10.27 -5.58
N ARG A 55 -4.78 -9.63 -5.79
CA ARG A 55 -3.98 -9.83 -7.01
C ARG A 55 -3.60 -11.30 -7.20
N ASN A 56 -3.26 -12.02 -6.14
CA ASN A 56 -2.92 -13.43 -6.24
C ASN A 56 -4.11 -14.27 -6.68
N LYS A 57 -5.32 -14.03 -6.13
CA LYS A 57 -6.54 -14.70 -6.58
C LYS A 57 -6.81 -14.44 -8.07
N ILE A 58 -6.73 -13.18 -8.48
CA ILE A 58 -6.90 -12.77 -9.89
C ILE A 58 -5.88 -13.46 -10.81
N ALA A 59 -4.60 -13.49 -10.43
CA ALA A 59 -3.53 -14.13 -11.22
C ALA A 59 -3.73 -15.65 -11.37
N HIS A 60 -4.40 -16.30 -10.42
CA HIS A 60 -4.81 -17.69 -10.51
C HIS A 60 -6.14 -17.90 -11.26
N GLY A 61 -6.70 -16.85 -11.87
CA GLY A 61 -7.95 -16.91 -12.63
C GLY A 61 -9.22 -16.87 -11.77
N GLN A 62 -9.11 -16.59 -10.47
CA GLN A 62 -10.25 -16.55 -9.55
C GLN A 62 -10.92 -15.17 -9.57
N TRP A 63 -11.52 -14.81 -10.70
CA TRP A 63 -12.16 -13.50 -10.93
C TRP A 63 -13.56 -13.37 -10.30
N VAL A 64 -14.28 -14.47 -10.21
CA VAL A 64 -15.68 -14.49 -9.73
C VAL A 64 -15.80 -15.27 -8.42
N SER A 65 -15.09 -16.39 -8.32
CA SER A 65 -15.13 -17.25 -7.14
C SER A 65 -13.73 -17.46 -6.58
N ALA A 66 -13.40 -16.73 -5.52
CA ALA A 66 -12.18 -16.92 -4.76
C ALA A 66 -12.30 -18.16 -3.87
N LEU A 67 -11.25 -18.97 -3.85
CA LEU A 67 -11.15 -20.14 -2.96
C LEU A 67 -10.10 -19.89 -1.88
N ASN A 68 -10.12 -20.68 -0.80
CA ASN A 68 -9.04 -20.70 0.18
C ASN A 68 -7.72 -21.23 -0.42
N SER A 69 -6.63 -21.18 0.35
CA SER A 69 -5.29 -21.62 -0.11
C SER A 69 -5.22 -23.10 -0.50
N SER A 70 -6.03 -23.97 0.13
CA SER A 70 -6.14 -25.38 -0.20
C SER A 70 -7.08 -25.66 -1.38
N ASN A 71 -7.74 -24.64 -1.94
CA ASN A 71 -8.77 -24.76 -2.98
C ASN A 71 -9.93 -25.71 -2.62
N THR A 72 -10.25 -25.83 -1.33
CA THR A 72 -11.32 -26.72 -0.83
C THR A 72 -12.60 -25.99 -0.49
N SER A 73 -12.56 -24.66 -0.36
CA SER A 73 -13.70 -23.89 0.15
C SER A 73 -13.79 -22.51 -0.50
N TYR A 74 -15.02 -22.10 -0.80
CA TYR A 74 -15.36 -20.79 -1.32
C TYR A 74 -15.18 -19.69 -0.26
N MET A 75 -14.59 -18.56 -0.66
CA MET A 75 -14.39 -17.39 0.18
C MET A 75 -15.31 -16.26 -0.29
N GLU A 76 -16.48 -16.14 0.35
CA GLU A 76 -17.50 -15.15 -0.03
C GLU A 76 -16.98 -13.72 0.07
N GLU A 77 -16.35 -13.35 1.18
CA GLU A 77 -15.83 -12.00 1.40
C GLU A 77 -14.82 -11.59 0.31
N THR A 78 -13.84 -12.44 0.03
CA THR A 78 -12.83 -12.15 -1.00
C THR A 78 -13.45 -12.08 -2.39
N SER A 79 -14.42 -12.94 -2.70
CA SER A 79 -15.12 -12.93 -3.99
C SER A 79 -15.90 -11.62 -4.18
N ASN A 80 -16.60 -11.17 -3.14
CA ASN A 80 -17.32 -9.89 -3.15
C ASN A 80 -16.36 -8.71 -3.31
N LYS A 81 -15.20 -8.73 -2.65
CA LYS A 81 -14.16 -7.69 -2.82
C LYS A 81 -13.64 -7.64 -4.25
N ILE A 82 -13.35 -8.80 -4.85
CA ILE A 82 -12.89 -8.86 -6.25
C ILE A 82 -13.97 -8.32 -7.20
N ALA A 83 -15.23 -8.74 -7.00
CA ALA A 83 -16.35 -8.29 -7.82
C ALA A 83 -16.62 -6.78 -7.71
N ALA A 84 -16.37 -6.19 -6.53
CA ALA A 84 -16.56 -4.76 -6.28
C ALA A 84 -15.39 -3.88 -6.76
N LEU A 85 -14.25 -4.46 -7.16
CA LEU A 85 -13.09 -3.67 -7.59
C LEU A 85 -13.41 -2.80 -8.80
N THR A 86 -13.11 -1.51 -8.69
CA THR A 86 -13.19 -0.57 -9.80
C THR A 86 -11.80 -0.14 -10.27
N CYS A 87 -11.72 0.43 -11.48
CA CYS A 87 -10.48 1.06 -11.95
C CYS A 87 -10.01 2.20 -11.04
N VAL A 88 -10.93 2.85 -10.32
CA VAL A 88 -10.61 3.89 -9.34
C VAL A 88 -9.87 3.30 -8.14
N ASP A 89 -10.27 2.12 -7.67
CA ASP A 89 -9.60 1.45 -6.54
C ASP A 89 -8.19 1.00 -6.91
N LEU A 90 -8.00 0.47 -8.13
CA LEU A 90 -6.68 0.14 -8.65
C LEU A 90 -5.76 1.38 -8.75
N ILE A 91 -6.31 2.54 -9.13
CA ILE A 91 -5.57 3.80 -9.14
C ILE A 91 -5.18 4.21 -7.71
N LYS A 92 -6.10 4.11 -6.74
CA LYS A 92 -5.81 4.40 -5.32
C LYS A 92 -4.67 3.53 -4.82
N TYR A 93 -4.73 2.22 -5.04
CA TYR A 93 -3.64 1.29 -4.67
C TYR A 93 -2.31 1.68 -5.30
N LYS A 94 -2.30 2.01 -6.59
CA LYS A 94 -1.07 2.45 -7.28
C LYS A 94 -0.49 3.72 -6.65
N ILE A 95 -1.31 4.73 -6.38
CA ILE A 95 -0.87 6.00 -5.80
C ILE A 95 -0.33 5.78 -4.38
N SER A 96 -1.04 5.01 -3.55
CA SER A 96 -0.62 4.70 -2.19
C SER A 96 0.69 3.92 -2.15
N LEU A 97 0.83 2.89 -3.00
CA LEU A 97 2.05 2.10 -3.11
C LEU A 97 3.24 2.97 -3.56
N THR A 98 3.03 3.82 -4.57
CA THR A 98 4.08 4.73 -5.05
C THR A 98 4.53 5.68 -3.94
N SER A 99 3.57 6.20 -3.16
CA SER A 99 3.87 7.12 -2.06
C SER A 99 4.61 6.40 -0.91
N LEU A 100 4.24 5.15 -0.62
CA LEU A 100 4.96 4.31 0.35
C LEU A 100 6.40 4.05 -0.09
N CYS A 101 6.64 3.76 -1.38
CA CYS A 101 7.99 3.62 -1.91
C CYS A 101 8.81 4.89 -1.64
N SER A 102 8.28 6.07 -1.96
CA SER A 102 8.98 7.33 -1.72
C SER A 102 9.30 7.54 -0.24
N ILE A 103 8.36 7.25 0.67
CA ILE A 103 8.61 7.36 2.12
C ILE A 103 9.77 6.45 2.54
N ILE A 104 9.78 5.20 2.08
CA ILE A 104 10.85 4.24 2.41
C ILE A 104 12.19 4.67 1.78
N GLU A 105 12.19 5.16 0.54
CA GLU A 105 13.37 5.68 -0.15
C GLU A 105 13.98 6.85 0.62
N ASP A 106 13.18 7.83 1.05
CA ASP A 106 13.66 8.94 1.88
C ASP A 106 14.25 8.45 3.20
N LEU A 107 13.63 7.42 3.79
CA LEU A 107 14.11 6.86 5.03
C LEU A 107 15.51 6.24 4.86
N ILE A 108 15.75 5.59 3.72
CA ILE A 108 17.04 4.99 3.35
C ILE A 108 18.10 6.06 3.02
N GLU A 109 17.74 7.07 2.22
CA GLU A 109 18.70 8.02 1.68
C GLU A 109 19.22 9.03 2.70
N SER A 110 18.42 9.39 3.71
CA SER A 110 18.76 10.48 4.62
C SER A 110 18.52 10.22 6.12
N PRO A 111 18.88 9.04 6.69
CA PRO A 111 18.53 8.58 8.03
C PRO A 111 18.60 9.63 9.16
N ASN A 112 19.58 10.55 9.11
CA ASN A 112 19.94 11.36 10.28
C ASN A 112 19.93 12.90 10.07
N LYS A 113 20.10 13.43 8.84
CA LYS A 113 20.33 14.90 8.64
C LYS A 113 19.10 15.70 8.18
N ALA A 114 18.25 15.12 7.35
CA ALA A 114 17.04 15.75 6.81
C ALA A 114 15.75 15.08 7.32
N HIS A 115 15.91 14.01 8.09
CA HIS A 115 14.89 12.97 8.27
C HIS A 115 13.58 13.48 8.82
N LYS A 116 13.56 14.09 10.01
CA LYS A 116 12.29 14.41 10.68
C LYS A 116 11.39 15.35 9.87
N LYS A 117 11.94 16.39 9.22
CA LYS A 117 11.13 17.36 8.47
C LYS A 117 10.69 16.82 7.10
N PHE A 118 11.58 16.15 6.37
CA PHE A 118 11.24 15.63 5.04
C PHE A 118 10.38 14.37 5.12
N TYR A 119 10.67 13.47 6.06
CA TYR A 119 9.81 12.33 6.39
C TYR A 119 8.42 12.80 6.80
N GLN A 120 8.31 13.72 7.76
CA GLN A 120 7.01 14.23 8.19
C GLN A 120 6.26 14.87 7.04
N ARG A 121 6.94 15.67 6.19
CA ARG A 121 6.33 16.25 4.99
C ARG A 121 5.77 15.18 4.06
N ASN A 122 6.51 14.10 3.79
CA ASN A 122 6.05 13.07 2.86
C ASN A 122 4.94 12.19 3.45
N ILE A 123 4.95 11.99 4.77
CA ILE A 123 3.83 11.42 5.52
C ILE A 123 2.59 12.32 5.45
N ASP A 124 2.74 13.63 5.63
CA ASP A 124 1.63 14.59 5.55
C ASP A 124 1.05 14.64 4.14
N VAL A 125 1.91 14.66 3.11
CA VAL A 125 1.51 14.57 1.70
C VAL A 125 0.79 13.25 1.44
N TYR A 126 1.26 12.15 2.01
CA TYR A 126 0.59 10.85 1.91
C TYR A 126 -0.82 10.91 2.49
N PHE A 127 -0.98 11.36 3.73
CA PHE A 127 -2.31 11.43 4.37
C PHE A 127 -3.24 12.41 3.65
N SER A 128 -2.75 13.57 3.23
CA SER A 128 -3.53 14.52 2.44
C SER A 128 -4.03 13.90 1.12
N LYS A 129 -3.19 13.12 0.43
CA LYS A 129 -3.61 12.36 -0.75
C LYS A 129 -4.63 11.28 -0.42
N GLN A 130 -4.48 10.57 0.70
CA GLN A 130 -5.47 9.58 1.12
C GLN A 130 -6.83 10.22 1.37
N ASP A 131 -6.86 11.37 2.04
CA ASP A 131 -8.10 12.11 2.32
C ASP A 131 -8.78 12.61 1.03
N ASP A 132 -8.01 13.09 0.05
CA ASP A 132 -8.56 13.43 -1.27
C ASP A 132 -9.10 12.20 -1.98
N MET A 133 -8.33 11.12 -2.01
CA MET A 133 -8.70 9.87 -2.67
C MET A 133 -9.89 9.17 -2.02
N ALA A 134 -10.12 9.35 -0.72
CA ALA A 134 -11.29 8.80 -0.02
C ALA A 134 -12.60 9.27 -0.65
N ARG A 135 -12.62 10.47 -1.25
CA ARG A 135 -13.79 11.03 -1.94
C ARG A 135 -13.94 10.56 -3.38
N TRP A 136 -12.99 9.79 -3.91
CA TRP A 136 -13.01 9.37 -5.29
C TRP A 136 -13.93 8.17 -5.48
N THR A 137 -14.98 8.38 -6.29
CA THR A 137 -15.88 7.34 -6.78
C THR A 137 -15.76 7.17 -8.29
N LEU A 138 -16.13 6.01 -8.82
CA LEU A 138 -16.17 5.75 -10.26
C LEU A 138 -17.03 6.80 -10.98
N GLU A 139 -18.22 7.08 -10.45
CA GLU A 139 -19.17 8.07 -10.99
C GLU A 139 -18.57 9.49 -11.05
N SER A 140 -17.88 9.91 -9.99
CA SER A 140 -17.23 11.23 -9.94
C SER A 140 -16.16 11.37 -11.03
N LYS A 141 -15.40 10.30 -11.30
CA LYS A 141 -14.34 10.30 -12.33
C LYS A 141 -14.94 10.27 -13.74
N ILE A 142 -15.98 9.46 -13.97
CA ILE A 142 -16.72 9.45 -15.25
C ILE A 142 -17.29 10.84 -15.56
N SER A 143 -17.90 11.49 -14.57
CA SER A 143 -18.48 12.83 -14.73
C SER A 143 -17.42 13.87 -15.13
N LYS A 144 -16.24 13.85 -14.48
CA LYS A 144 -15.10 14.71 -14.84
C LYS A 144 -14.60 14.46 -16.27
N LEU A 145 -14.54 13.20 -16.72
CA LEU A 145 -14.13 12.87 -18.08
C LEU A 145 -15.11 13.39 -19.14
N LYS A 146 -16.42 13.27 -18.88
CA LYS A 146 -17.46 13.80 -19.78
C LYS A 146 -17.36 15.32 -19.93
N LEU A 147 -17.14 16.06 -18.83
CA LEU A 147 -16.96 17.51 -18.86
C LEU A 147 -15.72 17.94 -19.65
N LYS A 148 -14.62 17.19 -19.54
CA LYS A 148 -13.38 17.49 -20.29
C LYS A 148 -13.54 17.29 -21.79
N ARG A 149 -14.41 16.37 -22.24
CA ARG A 149 -14.67 16.12 -23.66
C ARG A 149 -15.51 17.22 -24.34
N THR A 150 -16.26 17.99 -23.55
CA THR A 150 -17.15 19.05 -24.06
C THR A 150 -16.44 20.41 -24.19
N ARG A 151 -15.20 20.53 -23.67
CA ARG A 151 -14.32 21.69 -23.85
C ARG A 151 -13.32 21.41 -24.95
#